data_AF-A0A098GF80-F1
#
_entry.id   AF-A0A098GF80-F1
#
_cell.length_a   1.000
_cell.length_b   1.000
_cell.length_c   1.000
_cell.angle_alpha   90.00
_cell.angle_beta   90.00
_cell.angle_gamma   90.00
#
_symmetry.space_group_name_H-M   'P 1'
#
loop_
_entity.id
_entity.type
_entity.pdbx_description
1 polymer ?
#
loop_
_entity_poly.entity_id
_entity_poly.type
_entity_poly.pdbx_seq_one_letter_code
_entity_poly.pdbx_strand_id
1 'polypeptide(L)'
;MLTNQLLSLGFTREQTSSLSVNFSFEKSQLLQYLLEPILDQQSHQPMLDNTGNPLTSLSVLIQAGFTPGQLTSILNYENEIANIDILLDLLLPYLDERQQPLRDHAGNLITPLSNLISARFSHDQIVSVLTHYRGSKSLKALQELLQPMWDASSSCTIPFLVLIQTGFTPSGIISILNDDNGYRNLRALLRLYNPEPNTTGHATPLSCLVEAGFTLDQIISVLSHEGGYKKLQAL
;
A
#
# COMPACT_ATOMS: atom_id res chain seq x y z
N MET A 1 30.77 -4.94 -1.53
CA MET A 1 30.32 -3.54 -1.62
C MET A 1 28.90 -3.40 -1.07
N LEU A 2 27.94 -4.17 -1.59
CA LEU A 2 26.53 -4.20 -1.13
C LEU A 2 26.37 -4.37 0.39
N THR A 3 27.12 -5.30 1.02
CA THR A 3 27.05 -5.54 2.47
C THR A 3 27.31 -4.28 3.29
N ASN A 4 28.33 -3.48 2.95
CA ASN A 4 28.64 -2.27 3.70
C ASN A 4 27.57 -1.19 3.51
N GLN A 5 26.98 -1.09 2.32
CA GLN A 5 25.87 -0.17 2.06
C GLN A 5 24.64 -0.56 2.88
N LEU A 6 24.28 -1.84 2.93
CA LEU A 6 23.17 -2.32 3.76
C LEU A 6 23.43 -2.10 5.26
N LEU A 7 24.66 -2.37 5.74
CA LEU A 7 25.02 -2.09 7.13
C LEU A 7 24.88 -0.58 7.46
N SER A 8 25.24 0.31 6.53
CA SER A 8 25.06 1.76 6.71
C SER A 8 23.59 2.20 6.75
N LEU A 9 22.69 1.40 6.17
CA LEU A 9 21.24 1.59 6.24
C LEU A 9 20.61 0.93 7.49
N GLY A 10 21.43 0.39 8.39
CA GLY A 10 20.97 -0.20 9.66
C GLY A 10 20.59 -1.69 9.58
N PHE A 11 20.86 -2.37 8.46
CA PHE A 11 20.70 -3.82 8.40
C PHE A 11 21.75 -4.52 9.30
N THR A 12 21.40 -5.66 9.88
CA THR A 12 22.33 -6.48 10.67
C THR A 12 23.20 -7.37 9.78
N ARG A 13 24.27 -7.93 10.35
CA ARG A 13 25.10 -8.91 9.62
C ARG A 13 24.31 -10.16 9.24
N GLU A 14 23.38 -10.57 10.10
CA GLU A 14 22.48 -11.70 9.86
C GLU A 14 21.52 -11.39 8.71
N GLN A 15 20.90 -10.20 8.69
CA GLN A 15 20.01 -9.76 7.61
C GLN A 15 20.76 -9.67 6.28
N THR A 16 21.91 -8.99 6.26
CA THR A 16 22.74 -8.89 5.05
C THR A 16 23.19 -10.26 4.55
N SER A 17 23.54 -11.18 5.45
CA SER A 17 23.87 -12.56 5.08
C SER A 17 22.66 -13.32 4.54
N SER A 18 21.48 -13.16 5.13
CA SER A 18 20.25 -13.82 4.67
C SER A 18 19.88 -13.39 3.25
N LEU A 19 19.98 -12.09 2.96
CA LEU A 19 19.82 -11.56 1.63
C LEU A 19 20.91 -12.14 0.71
N SER A 20 22.16 -12.18 1.21
CA SER A 20 23.34 -12.69 0.47
C SER A 20 23.25 -14.15 0.04
N VAL A 21 22.79 -15.03 0.93
CA VAL A 21 22.77 -16.50 0.76
C VAL A 21 21.63 -16.94 -0.17
N ASN A 22 20.56 -16.17 -0.26
CA ASN A 22 19.41 -16.45 -1.12
C ASN A 22 19.56 -15.90 -2.54
N PHE A 23 20.72 -15.36 -2.92
CA PHE A 23 20.92 -14.70 -4.22
C PHE A 23 21.13 -15.69 -5.38
N SER A 24 20.13 -15.77 -6.26
CA SER A 24 20.43 -15.98 -7.69
C SER A 24 21.15 -14.74 -8.24
N PHE A 25 21.84 -14.89 -9.38
CA PHE A 25 22.48 -13.76 -10.07
C PHE A 25 21.52 -12.59 -10.29
N GLU A 26 20.29 -12.89 -10.70
CA GLU A 26 19.21 -11.92 -10.89
C GLU A 26 18.96 -11.12 -9.60
N LYS A 27 18.75 -11.81 -8.47
CA LYS A 27 18.50 -11.13 -7.19
C LYS A 27 19.64 -10.18 -6.77
N SER A 28 20.90 -10.50 -7.07
CA SER A 28 22.03 -9.62 -6.71
C SER A 28 22.00 -8.30 -7.48
N GLN A 29 21.55 -8.32 -8.74
CA GLN A 29 21.31 -7.13 -9.54
C GLN A 29 20.14 -6.31 -9.00
N LEU A 30 19.11 -6.97 -8.47
CA LEU A 30 17.96 -6.31 -7.85
C LEU A 30 18.37 -5.54 -6.60
N LEU A 31 19.15 -6.17 -5.72
CA LEU A 31 19.64 -5.47 -4.53
C LEU A 31 20.53 -4.29 -4.90
N GLN A 32 21.33 -4.44 -5.96
CA GLN A 32 22.13 -3.35 -6.48
C GLN A 32 21.25 -2.19 -6.98
N TYR A 33 20.22 -2.47 -7.77
CA TYR A 33 19.24 -1.48 -8.22
C TYR A 33 18.61 -0.71 -7.05
N LEU A 34 18.22 -1.39 -5.98
CA LEU A 34 17.61 -0.76 -4.80
C LEU A 34 18.59 0.12 -3.98
N LEU A 35 19.89 -0.05 -4.20
CA LEU A 35 20.97 0.70 -3.57
C LEU A 35 21.60 1.73 -4.51
N GLU A 36 21.13 1.83 -5.76
CA GLU A 36 21.56 2.88 -6.66
C GLU A 36 21.00 4.24 -6.20
N PRO A 37 21.82 5.30 -6.28
CA PRO A 37 21.34 6.65 -5.99
C PRO A 37 20.18 7.04 -6.90
N ILE A 38 19.10 7.54 -6.30
CA ILE A 38 18.00 8.18 -7.01
C ILE A 38 18.54 9.48 -7.59
N LEU A 39 18.39 9.67 -8.89
CA LEU A 39 18.89 10.84 -9.60
C LEU A 39 17.80 11.90 -9.74
N ASP A 40 18.17 13.15 -9.54
CA ASP A 40 17.32 14.28 -9.89
C ASP A 40 17.12 14.32 -11.42
N GLN A 41 15.86 14.46 -11.85
CA GLN A 41 15.48 14.34 -13.26
C GLN A 41 16.09 15.43 -14.16
N GLN A 42 16.47 16.58 -13.59
CA GLN A 42 16.98 17.72 -14.35
C GLN A 42 18.51 17.71 -14.38
N SER A 43 19.14 17.65 -13.21
CA SER A 43 20.59 17.72 -13.05
C SER A 43 21.32 16.40 -13.27
N HIS A 44 20.59 15.27 -13.25
CA HIS A 44 21.15 13.91 -13.26
C HIS A 44 22.14 13.65 -12.11
N GLN A 45 22.10 14.48 -11.06
CA GLN A 45 22.90 14.32 -9.85
C GLN A 45 22.15 13.47 -8.83
N PRO A 46 22.85 12.73 -7.95
CA PRO A 46 22.23 12.06 -6.83
C PRO A 46 21.42 13.02 -5.96
N MET A 47 20.17 12.68 -5.68
CA MET A 47 19.38 13.32 -4.64
C MET A 47 19.99 12.97 -3.28
N LEU A 48 20.11 13.95 -2.39
CA LEU A 48 20.73 13.76 -1.08
C LEU A 48 19.68 13.91 0.03
N ASP A 49 19.86 13.17 1.11
CA ASP A 49 19.12 13.39 2.35
C ASP A 49 19.63 14.63 3.12
N ASN A 50 19.00 14.90 4.26
CA ASN A 50 19.37 16.04 5.13
C ASN A 50 20.77 15.93 5.76
N THR A 51 21.42 14.77 5.66
CA THR A 51 22.79 14.53 6.11
C THR A 51 23.81 14.57 4.96
N GLY A 52 23.35 14.78 3.73
CA GLY A 52 24.19 14.82 2.53
C GLY A 52 24.51 13.44 1.95
N ASN A 53 23.85 12.37 2.42
CA ASN A 53 24.01 11.03 1.86
C ASN A 53 23.09 10.82 0.65
N PRO A 54 23.52 10.12 -0.41
CA PRO A 54 22.64 9.80 -1.53
C PRO A 54 21.41 8.99 -1.11
N LEU A 55 20.24 9.46 -1.54
CA LEU A 55 18.99 8.73 -1.42
C LEU A 55 18.99 7.53 -2.36
N THR A 56 18.60 6.39 -1.84
CA THR A 56 18.35 5.12 -2.52
C THR A 56 16.93 4.66 -2.21
N SER A 57 16.38 3.74 -3.00
CA SER A 57 15.04 3.17 -2.73
C SER A 57 14.92 2.60 -1.32
N LEU A 58 15.93 1.87 -0.83
CA LEU A 58 15.91 1.35 0.54
C LEU A 58 15.98 2.45 1.60
N SER A 59 16.83 3.47 1.41
CA SER A 59 16.91 4.57 2.37
C SER A 59 15.62 5.37 2.46
N VAL A 60 14.91 5.54 1.34
CA VAL A 60 13.62 6.23 1.28
C VAL A 60 12.55 5.46 2.04
N LEU A 61 12.50 4.13 1.88
CA LEU A 61 11.60 3.27 2.67
C LEU A 61 11.93 3.29 4.17
N ILE A 62 13.22 3.34 4.53
CA ILE A 62 13.66 3.45 5.93
C ILE A 62 13.26 4.80 6.53
N GLN A 63 13.45 5.90 5.79
CA GLN A 63 12.99 7.23 6.19
C GLN A 63 11.46 7.30 6.34
N ALA A 64 10.72 6.50 5.57
CA ALA A 64 9.28 6.34 5.70
C ALA A 64 8.84 5.43 6.86
N GLY A 65 9.79 4.90 7.64
CA GLY A 65 9.54 4.13 8.86
C GLY A 65 9.57 2.62 8.71
N PHE A 66 9.85 2.07 7.52
CA PHE A 66 10.05 0.62 7.38
C PHE A 66 11.40 0.20 7.96
N THR A 67 11.39 -0.77 8.87
CA THR A 67 12.62 -1.24 9.50
C THR A 67 13.43 -2.13 8.55
N PRO A 68 14.76 -2.23 8.72
CA PRO A 68 15.58 -3.19 7.99
C PRO A 68 15.08 -4.64 8.10
N GLY A 69 14.50 -5.01 9.24
CA GLY A 69 13.89 -6.33 9.44
C GLY A 69 12.66 -6.56 8.56
N GLN A 70 11.75 -5.59 8.49
CA GLN A 70 10.57 -5.65 7.62
C GLN A 70 10.98 -5.71 6.14
N LEU A 71 11.93 -4.88 5.71
CA LEU A 71 12.44 -4.90 4.34
C LEU A 71 13.15 -6.22 4.02
N THR A 72 13.89 -6.79 4.97
CA THR A 72 14.50 -8.13 4.82
C THR A 72 13.44 -9.21 4.63
N SER A 73 12.32 -9.15 5.38
CA SER A 73 11.22 -10.10 5.23
C SER A 73 10.58 -10.01 3.84
N ILE A 74 10.37 -8.79 3.32
CA ILE A 74 9.79 -8.58 1.99
C ILE A 74 10.75 -9.06 0.89
N LEU A 75 12.03 -8.73 1.00
CA LEU A 75 13.06 -9.10 0.02
C LEU A 75 13.37 -10.59 -0.02
N ASN A 76 13.08 -11.33 1.05
CA ASN A 76 13.19 -12.78 1.10
C ASN A 76 11.91 -13.51 0.62
N TYR A 77 10.84 -12.78 0.32
CA TYR A 77 9.58 -13.35 -0.15
C TYR A 77 9.47 -13.31 -1.68
N GLU A 78 8.62 -14.14 -2.28
CA GLU A 78 8.43 -14.17 -3.74
C GLU A 78 7.93 -12.82 -4.29
N ASN A 79 8.38 -12.48 -5.50
CA ASN A 79 8.09 -11.20 -6.19
C ASN A 79 8.66 -9.98 -5.46
N GLU A 80 9.86 -10.13 -4.88
CA GLU A 80 10.51 -9.14 -4.03
C GLU A 80 10.54 -7.71 -4.61
N ILE A 81 10.90 -7.52 -5.89
CA ILE A 81 10.97 -6.18 -6.50
C ILE A 81 9.58 -5.58 -6.57
N ALA A 82 8.60 -6.34 -7.05
CA ALA A 82 7.25 -5.84 -7.20
C ALA A 82 6.67 -5.41 -5.85
N ASN A 83 7.02 -6.11 -4.76
CA ASN A 83 6.64 -5.72 -3.42
C ASN A 83 7.30 -4.40 -2.99
N ILE A 84 8.59 -4.21 -3.31
CA ILE A 84 9.32 -2.97 -3.02
C ILE A 84 8.79 -1.80 -3.86
N ASP A 85 8.54 -1.99 -5.15
CA ASP A 85 7.96 -0.97 -6.02
C ASP A 85 6.59 -0.53 -5.52
N ILE A 86 5.74 -1.48 -5.09
CA ILE A 86 4.44 -1.16 -4.49
C ILE A 86 4.62 -0.33 -3.20
N LEU A 87 5.63 -0.62 -2.37
CA LEU A 87 5.90 0.22 -1.19
C LEU A 87 6.37 1.63 -1.57
N LEU A 88 7.23 1.75 -2.59
CA LEU A 88 7.67 3.06 -3.09
C LEU A 88 6.50 3.86 -3.65
N ASP A 89 5.57 3.21 -4.36
CA ASP A 89 4.35 3.83 -4.86
C ASP A 89 3.46 4.38 -3.71
N LEU A 90 3.48 3.77 -2.52
CA LEU A 90 2.77 4.31 -1.36
C LEU A 90 3.38 5.63 -0.84
N LEU A 91 4.61 5.95 -1.22
CA LEU A 91 5.30 7.19 -0.83
C LEU A 91 5.08 8.32 -1.85
N LEU A 92 4.60 8.01 -3.05
CA LEU A 92 4.30 9.03 -4.04
C LEU A 92 3.11 9.89 -3.56
N PRO A 93 3.22 11.22 -3.64
CA PRO A 93 2.11 12.08 -3.27
C PRO A 93 0.96 11.91 -4.25
N TYR A 94 -0.26 12.03 -3.74
CA TYR A 94 -1.40 12.24 -4.61
C TYR A 94 -1.23 13.53 -5.39
N LEU A 95 -1.74 13.54 -6.61
CA LEU A 95 -1.72 14.72 -7.48
C LEU A 95 -3.14 15.28 -7.62
N ASP A 96 -3.24 16.61 -7.68
CA ASP A 96 -4.47 17.31 -8.06
C ASP A 96 -4.71 17.26 -9.58
N GLU A 97 -5.82 17.85 -10.03
CA GLU A 97 -6.15 17.98 -11.45
C GLU A 97 -5.07 18.69 -12.29
N ARG A 98 -4.18 19.46 -11.65
CA ARG A 98 -3.07 20.19 -12.28
C ARG A 98 -1.73 19.46 -12.14
N GLN A 99 -1.75 18.18 -11.77
CA GLN A 99 -0.56 17.36 -11.55
C GLN A 99 0.36 17.91 -10.44
N GLN A 100 -0.20 18.67 -9.49
CA GLN A 100 0.55 19.18 -8.34
C GLN A 100 0.35 18.28 -7.12
N PRO A 101 1.41 18.04 -6.32
CA PRO A 101 1.29 17.26 -5.10
C PRO A 101 0.29 17.84 -4.09
N LEU A 102 -0.65 17.02 -3.63
CA LEU A 102 -1.57 17.38 -2.55
C LEU A 102 -0.82 17.52 -1.23
N ARG A 103 -1.25 18.51 -0.43
CA ARG A 103 -0.67 18.80 0.88
C ARG A 103 -1.75 18.96 1.95
N ASP A 104 -1.44 18.53 3.16
CA ASP A 104 -2.28 18.77 4.34
C ASP A 104 -2.20 20.24 4.79
N HIS A 105 -2.94 20.59 5.84
CA HIS A 105 -2.94 21.95 6.40
C HIS A 105 -1.59 22.38 7.02
N ALA A 106 -0.71 21.43 7.32
CA ALA A 106 0.65 21.69 7.80
C ALA A 106 1.67 21.77 6.66
N GLY A 107 1.25 21.58 5.41
CA GLY A 107 2.10 21.60 4.22
C GLY A 107 2.81 20.27 3.94
N ASN A 108 2.53 19.19 4.68
CA ASN A 108 3.10 17.88 4.41
C ASN A 108 2.43 17.26 3.17
N LEU A 109 3.19 16.48 2.41
CA LEU A 109 2.65 15.71 1.28
C LEU A 109 1.63 14.69 1.78
N ILE A 110 0.49 14.62 1.11
CA ILE A 110 -0.49 13.54 1.33
C ILE A 110 -0.15 12.40 0.38
N THR A 111 0.17 11.24 0.95
CA THR A 111 0.51 10.02 0.22
C THR A 111 -0.44 8.89 0.61
N PRO A 112 -0.51 7.80 -0.17
CA PRO A 112 -1.19 6.59 0.26
C PRO A 112 -0.70 6.08 1.61
N LEU A 113 0.61 6.11 1.87
CA LEU A 113 1.18 5.71 3.16
C LEU A 113 0.69 6.63 4.28
N SER A 114 0.70 7.96 4.12
CA SER A 114 0.26 8.88 5.18
C SER A 114 -1.21 8.67 5.54
N ASN A 115 -2.05 8.33 4.56
CA ASN A 115 -3.45 7.98 4.79
C ASN A 115 -3.61 6.66 5.55
N LEU A 116 -2.84 5.62 5.18
CA LEU A 116 -2.81 4.36 5.92
C LEU A 116 -2.41 4.59 7.38
N ILE A 117 -1.31 5.29 7.63
CA ILE A 117 -0.83 5.59 8.99
C ILE A 117 -1.86 6.42 9.78
N SER A 118 -2.47 7.43 9.15
CA SER A 118 -3.52 8.24 9.78
C SER A 118 -4.74 7.40 10.17
N ALA A 119 -5.09 6.41 9.36
CA ALA A 119 -6.11 5.41 9.63
C ALA A 119 -5.69 4.30 10.61
N ARG A 120 -4.49 4.39 11.22
CA ARG A 120 -3.93 3.39 12.15
C ARG A 120 -3.59 2.04 11.52
N PHE A 121 -3.33 1.99 10.20
CA PHE A 121 -2.58 0.88 9.62
C PHE A 121 -1.12 0.96 10.06
N SER A 122 -0.59 -0.11 10.63
CA SER A 122 0.83 -0.20 11.00
C SER A 122 1.70 -0.66 9.83
N HIS A 123 3.00 -0.35 9.86
CA HIS A 123 3.97 -0.92 8.92
C HIS A 123 3.96 -2.45 8.96
N ASP A 124 3.79 -3.06 10.14
CA ASP A 124 3.69 -4.52 10.28
C ASP A 124 2.48 -5.10 9.53
N GLN A 125 1.34 -4.40 9.56
CA GLN A 125 0.17 -4.81 8.78
C GLN A 125 0.43 -4.73 7.28
N ILE A 126 1.06 -3.66 6.79
CA ILE A 126 1.43 -3.52 5.37
C ILE A 126 2.39 -4.64 4.96
N VAL A 127 3.41 -4.89 5.77
CA VAL A 127 4.41 -5.95 5.54
C VAL A 127 3.71 -7.31 5.53
N SER A 128 2.78 -7.58 6.46
CA SER A 128 2.06 -8.85 6.53
C SER A 128 1.29 -9.17 5.26
N VAL A 129 0.70 -8.16 4.60
CA VAL A 129 0.01 -8.32 3.31
C VAL A 129 1.01 -8.68 2.22
N LEU A 130 2.16 -8.01 2.17
CA LEU A 130 3.20 -8.28 1.16
C LEU A 130 3.88 -9.64 1.32
N THR A 131 4.02 -10.12 2.56
CA THR A 131 4.61 -11.42 2.88
C THR A 131 3.58 -12.55 2.93
N HIS A 132 2.50 -12.42 2.14
CA HIS A 132 1.47 -13.44 1.97
C HIS A 132 1.40 -13.89 0.51
N TYR A 133 0.83 -15.07 0.25
CA TYR A 133 0.68 -15.56 -1.12
C TYR A 133 -0.17 -14.57 -1.93
N ARG A 134 0.35 -14.11 -3.08
CA ARG A 134 -0.26 -13.05 -3.91
C ARG A 134 -0.40 -11.70 -3.21
N GLY A 135 0.38 -11.45 -2.16
CA GLY A 135 0.41 -10.21 -1.40
C GLY A 135 0.57 -8.94 -2.23
N SER A 136 1.42 -8.97 -3.27
CA SER A 136 1.55 -7.87 -4.24
C SER A 136 0.23 -7.50 -4.91
N LYS A 137 -0.61 -8.49 -5.26
CA LYS A 137 -1.94 -8.25 -5.85
C LYS A 137 -2.90 -7.67 -4.82
N SER A 138 -2.84 -8.15 -3.58
CA SER A 138 -3.67 -7.64 -2.49
C SER A 138 -3.32 -6.20 -2.15
N LEU A 139 -2.03 -5.86 -2.02
CA LEU A 139 -1.62 -4.48 -1.75
C LEU A 139 -1.92 -3.55 -2.95
N LYS A 140 -1.80 -4.04 -4.19
CA LYS A 140 -2.23 -3.28 -5.37
C LYS A 140 -3.74 -3.00 -5.39
N ALA A 141 -4.57 -3.95 -4.94
CA ALA A 141 -6.00 -3.68 -4.75
C ALA A 141 -6.25 -2.65 -3.63
N LEU A 142 -5.45 -2.66 -2.55
CA LEU A 142 -5.54 -1.61 -1.53
C LEU A 142 -5.13 -0.24 -2.09
N GLN A 143 -4.12 -0.19 -2.96
CA GLN A 143 -3.75 1.04 -3.68
C GLN A 143 -4.90 1.59 -4.53
N GLU A 144 -5.73 0.72 -5.15
CA GLU A 144 -6.93 1.14 -5.89
C GLU A 144 -7.95 1.83 -4.96
N LEU A 145 -8.16 1.32 -3.74
CA LEU A 145 -9.00 1.98 -2.73
C LEU A 145 -8.41 3.31 -2.22
N LEU A 146 -7.09 3.43 -2.25
CA LEU A 146 -6.37 4.63 -1.83
C LEU A 146 -6.34 5.69 -2.93
N GLN A 147 -6.71 5.40 -4.18
CA GLN A 147 -6.68 6.41 -5.23
C GLN A 147 -7.76 7.48 -5.00
N PRO A 148 -7.41 8.78 -5.14
CA PRO A 148 -8.39 9.85 -5.10
C PRO A 148 -9.35 9.76 -6.28
N MET A 149 -10.63 9.93 -6.00
CA MET A 149 -11.70 10.07 -6.97
C MET A 149 -12.20 11.51 -6.94
N TRP A 150 -12.15 12.17 -8.09
CA TRP A 150 -12.62 13.54 -8.27
C TRP A 150 -13.98 13.52 -8.96
N ASP A 151 -14.96 14.20 -8.40
CA ASP A 151 -16.27 14.36 -9.05
C ASP A 151 -16.33 15.60 -9.94
N ALA A 152 -17.46 15.79 -10.63
CA ALA A 152 -17.67 16.92 -11.53
C ALA A 152 -17.65 18.30 -10.83
N SER A 153 -17.70 18.32 -9.49
CA SER A 153 -17.57 19.53 -8.67
C SER A 153 -16.16 19.73 -8.11
N SER A 154 -15.18 18.94 -8.59
CA SER A 154 -13.81 18.89 -8.07
C SER A 154 -13.73 18.52 -6.59
N SER A 155 -14.74 17.83 -6.06
CA SER A 155 -14.69 17.23 -4.73
C SER A 155 -13.84 15.96 -4.80
N CYS A 156 -12.88 15.85 -3.88
CA CYS A 156 -11.96 14.73 -3.80
C CYS A 156 -12.40 13.76 -2.70
N THR A 157 -12.63 12.51 -3.07
CA THR A 157 -12.92 11.41 -2.14
C THR A 157 -11.87 10.32 -2.28
N ILE A 158 -11.41 9.79 -1.16
CA ILE A 158 -10.54 8.60 -1.14
C ILE A 158 -11.37 7.44 -0.58
N PRO A 159 -11.78 6.45 -1.40
CA PRO A 159 -12.68 5.37 -0.97
C PRO A 159 -12.23 4.68 0.32
N PHE A 160 -10.93 4.44 0.47
CA PHE A 160 -10.34 3.89 1.69
C PHE A 160 -10.70 4.71 2.94
N LEU A 161 -10.56 6.04 2.90
CA LEU A 161 -10.86 6.88 4.07
C LEU A 161 -12.35 6.86 4.41
N VAL A 162 -13.22 6.73 3.41
CA VAL A 162 -14.65 6.62 3.67
C VAL A 162 -15.02 5.27 4.29
N LEU A 163 -14.36 4.17 3.89
CA LEU A 163 -14.50 2.89 4.58
C LEU A 163 -14.11 3.01 6.06
N ILE A 164 -13.00 3.68 6.36
CA ILE A 164 -12.59 3.90 7.76
C ILE A 164 -13.61 4.76 8.52
N GLN A 165 -14.12 5.84 7.91
CA GLN A 165 -15.12 6.73 8.52
C GLN A 165 -16.47 6.03 8.74
N THR A 166 -16.84 5.09 7.88
CA THR A 166 -18.08 4.31 8.02
C THR A 166 -17.96 3.22 9.09
N GLY A 167 -16.75 2.88 9.53
CA GLY A 167 -16.50 1.98 10.65
C GLY A 167 -15.70 0.72 10.30
N PHE A 168 -15.21 0.56 9.07
CA PHE A 168 -14.29 -0.52 8.74
C PHE A 168 -12.97 -0.32 9.49
N THR A 169 -12.54 -1.33 10.23
CA THR A 169 -11.28 -1.27 10.98
C THR A 169 -10.10 -1.70 10.10
N PRO A 170 -8.88 -1.18 10.36
CA PRO A 170 -7.66 -1.68 9.71
C PRO A 170 -7.51 -3.19 9.80
N SER A 171 -7.82 -3.78 10.96
CA SER A 171 -7.81 -5.23 11.16
C SER A 171 -8.79 -5.97 10.25
N GLY A 172 -10.00 -5.42 10.05
CA GLY A 172 -10.99 -6.01 9.15
C GLY A 172 -10.59 -5.90 7.67
N ILE A 173 -9.95 -4.81 7.27
CA ILE A 173 -9.42 -4.68 5.91
C ILE A 173 -8.25 -5.65 5.70
N ILE A 174 -7.36 -5.79 6.69
CA ILE A 174 -6.26 -6.75 6.64
C ILE A 174 -6.76 -8.20 6.57
N SER A 175 -7.82 -8.56 7.30
CA SER A 175 -8.38 -9.91 7.21
C SER A 175 -8.97 -10.21 5.82
N ILE A 176 -9.51 -9.20 5.13
CA ILE A 176 -9.93 -9.34 3.73
C ILE A 176 -8.73 -9.52 2.80
N LEU A 177 -7.62 -8.80 3.04
CA LEU A 177 -6.42 -8.82 2.19
C LEU A 177 -5.59 -10.09 2.33
N ASN A 178 -5.55 -10.70 3.51
CA ASN A 178 -4.78 -11.90 3.85
C ASN A 178 -5.50 -13.22 3.49
N ASP A 179 -6.30 -13.18 2.42
CA ASP A 179 -6.88 -14.35 1.75
C ASP A 179 -6.21 -14.51 0.36
N ASP A 180 -6.11 -15.74 -0.16
CA ASP A 180 -5.52 -16.00 -1.49
C ASP A 180 -6.23 -15.24 -2.63
N ASN A 181 -7.52 -14.94 -2.43
CA ASN A 181 -8.35 -14.10 -3.30
C ASN A 181 -8.67 -12.74 -2.67
N GLY A 182 -7.90 -12.30 -1.68
CA GLY A 182 -8.14 -11.08 -0.92
C GLY A 182 -8.20 -9.84 -1.80
N TYR A 183 -7.36 -9.77 -2.85
CA TYR A 183 -7.46 -8.72 -3.86
C TYR A 183 -8.82 -8.67 -4.59
N ARG A 184 -9.49 -9.81 -4.81
CA ARG A 184 -10.84 -9.87 -5.39
C ARG A 184 -11.90 -9.48 -4.36
N ASN A 185 -11.75 -9.93 -3.12
CA ASN A 185 -12.64 -9.59 -2.01
C ASN A 185 -12.60 -8.08 -1.75
N LEU A 186 -11.41 -7.47 -1.74
CA LEU A 186 -11.24 -6.03 -1.57
C LEU A 186 -11.81 -5.22 -2.73
N ARG A 187 -11.64 -5.68 -3.98
CA ARG A 187 -12.31 -5.05 -5.13
C ARG A 187 -13.84 -5.16 -5.06
N ALA A 188 -14.36 -6.22 -4.45
CA ALA A 188 -15.80 -6.33 -4.21
C ALA A 188 -16.26 -5.34 -3.12
N LEU A 189 -15.45 -5.12 -2.08
CA LEU A 189 -15.68 -4.05 -1.10
C LEU A 189 -15.70 -2.67 -1.77
N LEU A 190 -14.76 -2.38 -2.67
CA LEU A 190 -14.75 -1.12 -3.45
C LEU A 190 -16.05 -0.92 -4.24
N ARG A 191 -16.58 -1.99 -4.85
CA ARG A 191 -17.84 -1.92 -5.60
C ARG A 191 -19.04 -1.59 -4.73
N LEU A 192 -19.04 -1.97 -3.45
CA LEU A 192 -20.11 -1.58 -2.53
C LEU A 192 -20.16 -0.07 -2.29
N TYR A 193 -19.06 0.63 -2.54
CA TYR A 193 -18.96 2.07 -2.34
C TYR A 193 -19.33 2.87 -3.60
N ASN A 194 -19.17 2.29 -4.79
CA ASN A 194 -19.50 2.99 -6.03
C ASN A 194 -21.03 3.04 -6.20
N PRO A 195 -21.62 4.22 -6.48
CA PRO A 195 -23.03 4.32 -6.84
C PRO A 195 -23.31 3.48 -8.08
N GLU A 196 -24.42 2.73 -8.08
CA GLU A 196 -24.88 2.04 -9.28
C GLU A 196 -25.22 3.10 -10.35
N PRO A 197 -24.77 2.95 -11.62
CA PRO A 197 -24.90 3.99 -12.64
C PRO A 197 -26.36 4.37 -12.99
N ASN A 198 -27.35 3.66 -12.46
CA ASN A 198 -28.77 3.81 -12.81
C ASN A 198 -29.71 4.00 -11.59
N THR A 199 -29.20 4.21 -10.38
CA THR A 199 -30.05 4.52 -9.21
C THR A 199 -30.19 6.02 -9.01
N THR A 200 -31.42 6.53 -9.07
CA THR A 200 -31.72 7.91 -8.66
C THR A 200 -31.60 8.02 -7.14
N GLY A 201 -30.47 8.55 -6.67
CA GLY A 201 -30.13 8.71 -5.25
C GLY A 201 -28.68 8.32 -4.99
N HIS A 202 -28.05 8.93 -3.98
CA HIS A 202 -26.67 8.59 -3.55
C HIS A 202 -26.56 7.24 -2.83
N ALA A 203 -27.53 6.34 -3.03
CA ALA A 203 -27.54 5.02 -2.42
C ALA A 203 -26.45 4.15 -3.06
N THR A 204 -25.51 3.69 -2.23
CA THR A 204 -24.49 2.72 -2.60
C THR A 204 -24.96 1.31 -2.22
N PRO A 205 -24.47 0.23 -2.85
CA PRO A 205 -24.79 -1.11 -2.40
C PRO A 205 -24.46 -1.34 -0.91
N LEU A 206 -23.45 -0.65 -0.37
CA LEU A 206 -23.16 -0.65 1.07
C LEU A 206 -24.32 -0.08 1.89
N SER A 207 -24.89 1.06 1.49
CA SER A 207 -26.03 1.66 2.19
C SER A 207 -27.26 0.75 2.18
N CYS A 208 -27.53 0.08 1.06
CA CYS A 208 -28.63 -0.89 0.95
C CYS A 208 -28.45 -2.08 1.89
N LEU A 209 -27.23 -2.62 2.01
CA LEU A 209 -26.93 -3.73 2.94
C LEU A 209 -27.13 -3.30 4.40
N VAL A 210 -26.69 -2.09 4.75
CA VAL A 210 -26.86 -1.55 6.10
C VAL A 210 -28.34 -1.32 6.42
N GLU A 211 -29.12 -0.78 5.46
CA GLU A 211 -30.57 -0.62 5.60
C GLU A 211 -31.31 -1.96 5.71
N ALA A 212 -30.83 -3.00 5.03
CA ALA A 212 -31.33 -4.36 5.15
C ALA A 212 -30.93 -5.06 6.47
N GLY A 213 -30.16 -4.39 7.34
CA GLY A 213 -29.79 -4.86 8.67
C GLY A 213 -28.46 -5.61 8.76
N PHE A 214 -27.65 -5.62 7.70
CA PHE A 214 -26.30 -6.17 7.77
C PHE A 214 -25.36 -5.22 8.51
N THR A 215 -24.66 -5.76 9.51
CA THR A 215 -23.57 -5.05 10.20
C THR A 215 -22.30 -5.07 9.36
N LEU A 216 -21.42 -4.07 9.57
CA LEU A 216 -20.13 -4.04 8.89
C LEU A 216 -19.27 -5.26 9.23
N ASP A 217 -19.33 -5.75 10.47
CA ASP A 217 -18.62 -6.97 10.88
C ASP A 217 -19.10 -8.21 10.10
N GLN A 218 -20.39 -8.29 9.79
CA GLN A 218 -20.92 -9.36 8.94
C GLN A 218 -20.41 -9.23 7.50
N ILE A 219 -20.37 -8.02 6.94
CA ILE A 219 -19.84 -7.77 5.59
C ILE A 219 -18.34 -8.14 5.54
N ILE A 220 -17.55 -7.69 6.52
CA ILE A 220 -16.13 -8.02 6.66
C ILE A 220 -15.95 -9.53 6.80
N SER A 221 -16.76 -10.19 7.63
CA SER A 221 -16.70 -11.64 7.81
C SER A 221 -16.94 -12.37 6.50
N VAL A 222 -17.96 -11.98 5.72
CA VAL A 222 -18.23 -12.58 4.39
C VAL A 222 -17.04 -12.40 3.45
N LEU A 223 -16.42 -11.21 3.45
CA LEU A 223 -15.29 -10.87 2.58
C LEU A 223 -13.94 -11.41 3.06
N SER A 224 -13.81 -11.82 4.32
CA SER A 224 -12.56 -12.38 4.89
C SER A 224 -12.43 -13.89 4.68
N HIS A 225 -13.22 -14.45 3.78
CA HIS A 225 -13.20 -15.87 3.43
C HIS A 225 -12.95 -16.08 1.95
N GLU A 226 -12.46 -17.26 1.60
CA GLU A 226 -12.25 -17.66 0.22
C GLU A 226 -13.55 -17.49 -0.59
N GLY A 227 -13.45 -16.78 -1.70
CA GLY A 227 -14.59 -16.50 -2.57
C GLY A 227 -15.62 -15.53 -1.98
N GLY A 228 -15.29 -14.77 -0.93
CA GLY A 228 -16.16 -13.76 -0.33
C GLY A 228 -16.76 -12.79 -1.35
N TYR A 229 -15.99 -12.41 -2.37
CA TYR A 229 -16.48 -11.59 -3.48
C TYR A 229 -17.67 -12.21 -4.24
N LYS A 230 -17.75 -13.54 -4.35
CA LYS A 230 -18.89 -14.24 -4.98
C LYS A 230 -20.10 -14.26 -4.06
N LYS A 231 -19.86 -14.45 -2.76
CA LYS A 231 -20.92 -14.46 -1.74
C LYS A 231 -21.58 -13.08 -1.66
N LEU A 232 -20.77 -12.03 -1.69
CA LEU A 232 -21.26 -10.64 -1.71
C LEU A 232 -22.04 -10.32 -3.00
N GLN A 233 -21.62 -10.84 -4.16
CA GLN A 233 -22.36 -10.69 -5.43
C GLN A 233 -23.70 -11.42 -5.46
N ALA A 234 -23.92 -12.38 -4.56
CA ALA A 234 -25.16 -13.15 -4.46
C ALA A 234 -26.17 -12.55 -3.47
N LEU A 235 -25.79 -11.51 -2.72
CA LEU A 235 -26.66 -10.71 -1.86
C LEU A 235 -27.32 -9.58 -2.66
#